data_AF-A0A8J2LC75-F1
#
_entry.id   AF-A0A8J2LC75-F1
#
_cell.length_a   1.000
_cell.length_b   1.000
_cell.length_c   1.000
_cell.angle_alpha   90.00
_cell.angle_beta   90.00
_cell.angle_gamma   90.00
#
_symmetry.space_group_name_H-M   'P 1'
#
loop_
_entity.id
_entity.type
_entity.pdbx_description
1 polymer ?
#
loop_
_entity_poly.entity_id
_entity_poly.type
_entity_poly.pdbx_seq_one_letter_code
_entity_poly.pdbx_strand_id
1 'polypeptide(L)' 'MYANIWKIRVRGDIDGKSRLIVFLEADNNNRAVNNLSAFISAVSKCGLPSRTRTDK' A
#
# COMPACT_ATOMS: atom_id res chain seq x y z
N MET A 1 -0.70 -26.10 7.90
CA MET A 1 -1.61 -24.94 8.09
C MET A 1 -1.69 -24.24 6.74
N TYR A 2 -2.73 -24.50 5.95
CA TYR A 2 -2.79 -24.09 4.55
C TYR A 2 -2.91 -22.56 4.45
N ALA A 3 -2.00 -21.92 3.73
CA ALA A 3 -2.18 -20.53 3.31
C ALA A 3 -3.45 -20.46 2.45
N ASN A 4 -4.26 -19.41 2.59
CA ASN A 4 -5.39 -19.17 1.68
C ASN A 4 -4.83 -18.67 0.34
N ILE A 5 -4.37 -19.59 -0.50
CA ILE A 5 -3.67 -19.32 -1.79
C ILE A 5 -4.56 -18.51 -2.75
N TRP A 6 -5.87 -18.53 -2.57
CA TRP A 6 -6.85 -17.93 -3.46
C TRP A 6 -7.24 -16.48 -3.12
N LYS A 7 -6.75 -15.92 -2.01
CA LYS A 7 -7.17 -14.58 -1.57
C LYS A 7 -6.12 -13.54 -1.93
N ILE A 8 -6.27 -12.89 -3.08
CA ILE A 8 -5.43 -11.75 -3.45
C ILE A 8 -5.97 -10.49 -2.76
N ARG A 9 -5.11 -9.82 -2.00
CA ARG A 9 -5.37 -8.50 -1.42
C ARG A 9 -4.40 -7.52 -2.05
N VAL A 10 -4.94 -6.58 -2.81
CA VAL A 10 -4.17 -5.49 -3.40
C VAL A 10 -4.21 -4.30 -2.46
N ARG A 11 -3.05 -3.72 -2.17
CA ARG A 11 -2.91 -2.44 -1.48
C ARG A 11 -2.14 -1.49 -2.37
N GLY A 12 -2.50 -0.23 -2.32
CA GLY A 12 -1.82 0.81 -3.06
C GLY A 12 -2.10 2.17 -2.47
N ASP A 13 -1.27 3.13 -2.85
CA ASP A 13 -1.47 4.55 -2.57
C ASP A 13 -1.28 5.35 -3.85
N ILE A 14 -2.00 6.46 -3.95
CA ILE A 14 -2.05 7.30 -5.14
C ILE A 14 -1.92 8.76 -4.72
N ASP A 15 -1.07 9.50 -5.43
CA ASP A 15 -1.02 10.95 -5.25
C ASP A 15 -2.34 11.59 -5.73
N GLY A 16 -2.99 12.30 -4.81
CA GLY A 16 -4.29 12.91 -5.02
C GLY A 16 -4.31 14.02 -6.09
N LYS A 17 -3.15 14.59 -6.45
CA LYS A 17 -3.04 15.63 -7.49
C LYS A 17 -2.68 15.04 -8.85
N SER A 18 -1.57 14.30 -8.93
CA SER A 18 -1.01 13.81 -10.20
C SER A 18 -1.59 12.48 -10.68
N ARG A 19 -2.32 11.75 -9.81
CA ARG A 19 -2.73 10.36 -10.04
C ARG A 19 -1.56 9.38 -10.19
N LEU A 20 -0.35 9.77 -9.78
CA LEU A 20 0.79 8.86 -9.71
C LEU A 20 0.49 7.74 -8.70
N ILE A 21 0.58 6.49 -9.15
CA ILE A 21 0.55 5.32 -8.27
C ILE A 21 1.89 5.27 -7.54
N VAL A 22 1.87 5.58 -6.24
CA VAL A 22 3.10 5.66 -5.42
C VAL A 22 3.59 4.26 -5.05
N PHE A 23 2.65 3.33 -4.83
CA PHE A 23 2.92 1.90 -4.77
C PHE A 23 1.67 1.09 -5.09
N LEU A 24 1.86 -0.16 -5.53
CA LEU A 24 0.81 -1.15 -5.74
C LEU A 24 1.40 -2.54 -5.47
N GLU A 25 0.91 -3.22 -4.44
CA GLU A 25 1.43 -4.51 -3.98
C GLU A 25 0.27 -5.50 -3.76
N ALA A 26 0.51 -6.76 -4.13
CA ALA A 26 -0.42 -7.87 -3.93
C ALA A 26 0.10 -8.81 -2.83
N ASP A 27 -0.79 -9.19 -1.92
CA ASP A 27 -0.49 -10.07 -0.79
C ASP A 27 -1.62 -11.09 -0.59
N ASN A 28 -1.34 -12.19 0.11
CA ASN A 28 -2.33 -13.22 0.43
C ASN A 28 -3.04 -12.97 1.78
N ASN A 29 -2.69 -11.88 2.48
CA ASN A 29 -3.19 -11.53 3.80
C ASN A 29 -3.39 -10.01 3.96
N ASN A 30 -4.03 -9.61 5.06
CA ASN A 30 -4.32 -8.19 5.36
C ASN A 30 -3.58 -7.71 6.61
N ARG A 31 -2.27 -7.91 6.68
CA ARG A 31 -1.46 -7.48 7.83
C ARG A 31 -1.08 -6.00 7.71
N ALA A 32 -1.33 -5.22 8.77
CA ALA A 32 -1.00 -3.79 8.82
C ALA A 32 0.50 -3.51 8.62
N VAL A 33 1.38 -4.40 9.11
CA VAL A 33 2.83 -4.26 8.96
C VAL A 33 3.28 -4.19 7.50
N ASN A 34 2.63 -4.96 6.61
CA ASN A 34 2.97 -4.94 5.20
C ASN A 34 2.49 -3.63 4.52
N ASN A 35 1.38 -3.04 4.99
CA ASN A 35 0.94 -1.72 4.53
C ASN A 35 1.91 -0.61 4.95
N LEU A 36 2.38 -0.64 6.20
CA LEU A 36 3.39 0.29 6.70
C LEU A 36 4.71 0.16 5.92
N SER A 37 5.16 -1.07 5.66
CA SER A 37 6.38 -1.34 4.89
C SER A 37 6.29 -0.76 3.47
N ALA A 38 5.17 -0.99 2.77
CA ALA A 38 4.94 -0.44 1.44
C ALA A 38 4.95 1.10 1.45
N PHE A 39 4.30 1.72 2.45
CA PHE A 39 4.30 3.17 2.64
C PHE A 39 5.71 3.74 2.87
N ILE A 40 6.51 3.14 3.74
CA ILE A 40 7.90 3.60 4.00
C ILE A 40 8.75 3.48 2.73
N SER A 41 8.62 2.38 1.99
CA SER A 41 9.28 2.18 0.70
C SER A 41 8.89 3.26 -0.31
N ALA A 42 7.60 3.59 -0.40
CA ALA A 42 7.09 4.69 -1.21
C ALA A 42 7.66 6.05 -0.80
N VAL A 43 7.68 6.37 0.50
CA VAL A 43 8.25 7.63 1.01
C VAL A 43 9.73 7.75 0.68
N SER A 44 10.50 6.65 0.71
CA SER A 44 11.92 6.67 0.33
C SER A 44 12.15 7.00 -1.15
N LYS A 45 11.17 6.74 -2.03
CA LYS A 45 11.26 6.94 -3.48
C LYS A 45 10.64 8.26 -3.93
N CYS A 46 9.51 8.64 -3.32
CA CYS A 46 8.67 9.76 -3.76
C CYS A 46 8.69 10.94 -2.79
N GLY A 47 9.35 10.81 -1.63
CA GLY A 47 9.33 11.78 -0.56
C GLY A 47 8.11 11.64 0.35
N LEU A 48 8.11 12.38 1.47
CA LEU A 48 7.03 12.35 2.45
C LEU A 48 5.83 13.18 1.93
N PRO A 49 4.61 12.61 1.85
CA PRO A 49 3.44 13.36 1.43
C PRO A 49 3.02 14.36 2.51
N SER A 50 2.39 15.47 2.11
CA SER A 50 1.84 16.44 3.06
C SER A 50 0.64 15.90 3.85
N ARG A 51 -0.13 14.99 3.25
CA ARG A 51 -1.33 14.38 3.82
C ARG A 51 -1.54 12.98 3.24
N THR A 52 -2.03 12.06 4.08
CA THR A 52 -2.51 10.73 3.67
C THR A 52 -4.00 10.64 3.97
N ARG A 53 -4.79 10.04 3.08
CA ARG A 53 -6.23 9.82 3.26
C ARG A 53 -6.55 8.33 3.13
N THR A 54 -7.32 7.82 4.07
CA THR A 54 -7.99 6.51 3.96
C THR A 54 -9.49 6.73 4.14
N ASP A 55 -10.31 5.90 3.50
CA ASP A 55 -11.73 5.85 3.82
C ASP A 55 -11.95 5.20 5.20
N LYS A 56 -13.09 5.47 5.84
CA LYS A 56 -13.38 5.04 7.22
C LYS A 56 -14.24 3.78 7.23
#